data_AF-A0A850SL29-F1
#
_entry.id   AF-A0A850SL29-F1
#
_cell.length_a   1.000
_cell.length_b   1.000
_cell.length_c   1.000
_cell.angle_alpha   90.00
_cell.angle_beta   90.00
_cell.angle_gamma   90.00
#
_symmetry.space_group_name_H-M   'P 1'
#
loop_
_entity.id
_entity.type
_entity.pdbx_description
1 polymer ?
#
loop_
_entity_poly.entity_id
_entity_poly.type
_entity_poly.pdbx_seq_one_letter_code
_entity_poly.pdbx_strand_id
1 'polypeptide(L)'
;MNQSAIRARREKVAYYMVKGIPEGSIAELMGVHRITVARDVAYIRGAAKGWLDDLARDGFIHEYRLALAKIRDHEFELQKLLAEANGVAQKVEILRALDQNVKLYLELLGETPTVYAYKRALRKLQEGKGNVQPA
;
A
#
# COMPACT_ATOMS: atom_id res chain seq x y z
N MET A 1 43.62 -0.49 -39.14
CA MET A 1 43.29 -1.10 -37.83
C MET A 1 41.94 -1.79 -37.95
N ASN A 2 41.81 -3.04 -37.49
CA ASN A 2 40.58 -3.83 -37.61
C ASN A 2 39.51 -3.32 -36.62
N GLN A 3 38.28 -3.09 -37.09
CA GLN A 3 37.15 -2.59 -36.27
C GLN A 3 36.85 -3.52 -35.08
N SER A 4 36.99 -4.84 -35.28
CA SER A 4 36.80 -5.84 -34.22
C SER A 4 37.80 -5.69 -33.06
N ALA A 5 39.06 -5.36 -33.37
CA ALA A 5 40.11 -5.17 -32.37
C ALA A 5 39.87 -3.91 -31.51
N ILE A 6 39.36 -2.84 -32.12
CA ILE A 6 38.99 -1.61 -31.39
C ILE A 6 37.79 -1.88 -30.47
N ARG A 7 36.81 -2.64 -30.96
CA ARG A 7 35.64 -3.03 -30.15
C ARG A 7 36.05 -3.87 -28.94
N ALA A 8 36.81 -4.94 -29.15
CA ALA A 8 37.28 -5.80 -28.06
C ALA A 8 38.13 -5.03 -27.03
N ARG A 9 38.94 -4.07 -27.49
CA ARG A 9 39.69 -3.19 -26.59
C ARG A 9 38.77 -2.30 -25.75
N ARG A 10 37.76 -1.67 -26.36
CA ARG A 10 36.79 -0.84 -25.65
C ARG A 10 35.97 -1.63 -24.64
N GLU A 11 35.59 -2.85 -24.95
CA GLU A 11 34.91 -3.76 -24.02
C GLU A 11 35.78 -4.04 -22.78
N LYS A 12 37.09 -4.28 -22.97
CA LYS A 12 38.04 -4.42 -21.86
C LYS A 12 38.21 -3.13 -21.05
N VAL A 13 38.31 -1.97 -21.71
CA VAL A 13 38.36 -0.67 -21.01
C VAL A 13 37.10 -0.45 -20.19
N ALA A 14 35.91 -0.68 -20.76
CA ALA A 14 34.63 -0.56 -20.06
C ALA A 14 34.55 -1.49 -18.84
N TYR A 15 34.99 -2.74 -18.97
CA TYR A 15 35.06 -3.69 -17.87
C TYR A 15 35.89 -3.16 -16.69
N TYR A 16 37.07 -2.62 -16.95
CA TYR A 16 37.92 -2.09 -15.88
C TYR A 16 37.37 -0.79 -15.28
N MET A 17 36.71 0.05 -16.08
CA MET A 17 36.01 1.24 -15.58
C MET A 17 34.89 0.88 -14.61
N VAL A 18 34.08 -0.14 -14.91
CA VAL A 18 33.00 -0.63 -14.02
C VAL A 18 33.57 -1.13 -12.69
N LYS A 19 34.78 -1.68 -12.70
CA LYS A 19 35.51 -2.09 -11.49
C LYS A 19 36.17 -0.93 -10.73
N GLY A 20 35.98 0.31 -11.16
CA GLY A 20 36.53 1.50 -10.50
C GLY A 20 38.04 1.71 -10.69
N ILE A 21 38.66 1.07 -11.69
CA ILE A 21 40.09 1.20 -11.93
C ILE A 21 40.37 2.53 -12.66
N PRO A 22 41.35 3.34 -12.20
CA PRO A 22 41.70 4.61 -12.85
C PRO A 22 42.27 4.42 -14.27
N GLU A 23 42.01 5.38 -15.15
CA GLU A 23 42.43 5.33 -16.57
C GLU A 23 43.94 5.11 -16.78
N GLY A 24 44.77 5.65 -15.88
CA GLY A 24 46.23 5.42 -15.90
C GLY A 24 46.59 3.96 -15.67
N SER A 25 45.99 3.33 -14.65
CA SER A 25 46.21 1.93 -14.33
C SER A 25 45.62 0.99 -15.38
N ILE A 26 44.52 1.37 -16.04
CA ILE A 26 43.97 0.60 -17.18
C ILE A 26 44.99 0.55 -18.33
N ALA A 27 45.65 1.67 -18.64
CA ALA A 27 46.65 1.73 -19.71
C ALA A 27 47.83 0.78 -19.46
N GLU A 28 48.32 0.75 -18.21
CA GLU A 28 49.37 -0.17 -17.76
C GLU A 28 48.92 -1.63 -17.84
N LEU A 29 47.74 -1.96 -17.30
CA LEU A 29 47.18 -3.33 -17.31
C LEU A 29 46.94 -3.86 -18.72
N MET A 30 46.61 -2.99 -19.67
CA MET A 30 46.33 -3.36 -21.05
C MET A 30 47.56 -3.27 -21.96
N GLY A 31 48.71 -2.78 -21.46
CA GLY A 31 49.92 -2.60 -22.27
C GLY A 31 49.75 -1.61 -23.42
N VAL A 32 48.91 -0.58 -23.24
CA VAL A 32 48.62 0.42 -24.29
C VAL A 32 48.93 1.83 -23.80
N HIS A 33 49.10 2.75 -24.75
CA HIS A 33 49.36 4.15 -24.42
C HIS A 33 48.15 4.80 -23.72
N ARG A 34 48.40 5.63 -22.71
CA ARG A 34 47.36 6.32 -21.91
C ARG A 34 46.34 7.09 -22.76
N ILE A 35 46.82 7.72 -23.85
CA ILE A 35 45.97 8.43 -24.83
C ILE A 35 44.95 7.51 -25.50
N THR A 36 45.30 6.24 -25.72
CA THR A 36 44.38 5.26 -26.33
C THR A 36 43.24 4.92 -25.38
N VAL A 37 43.54 4.73 -24.10
CA VAL A 37 42.51 4.52 -23.06
C VAL A 37 41.64 5.77 -22.94
N ALA A 38 42.22 6.96 -22.82
CA ALA A 38 41.45 8.21 -22.71
C ALA A 38 40.47 8.40 -23.88
N ARG A 39 40.89 8.10 -25.12
CA ARG A 39 40.02 8.14 -26.30
C ARG A 39 38.87 7.14 -26.23
N ASP A 40 39.14 5.92 -25.78
CA ASP A 40 38.11 4.90 -25.64
C ASP A 40 37.14 5.22 -24.50
N VAL A 41 37.64 5.77 -23.38
CA VAL A 41 36.81 6.26 -22.29
C VAL A 41 35.89 7.39 -22.75
N ALA A 42 36.40 8.36 -23.52
CA ALA A 42 35.59 9.43 -24.07
C ALA A 42 34.48 8.89 -24.99
N TYR A 43 34.79 7.90 -25.83
CA TYR A 43 33.79 7.23 -26.67
C TYR A 43 32.72 6.51 -25.83
N ILE A 44 33.13 5.74 -24.81
CA ILE A 44 32.21 5.01 -23.93
C ILE A 44 31.30 5.98 -23.18
N ARG A 45 31.83 7.08 -22.63
CA ARG A 45 31.04 8.12 -21.96
C ARG A 45 30.06 8.79 -22.91
N GLY A 46 30.47 9.08 -24.14
CA GLY A 46 29.59 9.65 -25.17
C GLY A 46 28.44 8.71 -25.52
N ALA A 47 28.72 7.41 -25.69
CA ALA A 47 27.71 6.40 -25.93
C ALA A 47 26.74 6.27 -24.74
N ALA A 48 27.27 6.17 -23.51
CA ALA A 48 26.46 6.08 -22.30
C ALA A 48 25.55 7.32 -22.12
N LYS A 49 26.06 8.52 -22.44
CA LYS A 49 25.26 9.73 -22.44
C LYS A 49 24.12 9.67 -23.46
N GLY A 50 24.38 9.21 -24.68
CA GLY A 50 23.33 9.02 -25.69
C GLY A 50 22.21 8.10 -25.20
N TRP A 51 22.57 6.96 -24.60
CA TRP A 51 21.59 6.04 -23.99
C TRP A 51 20.77 6.69 -22.87
N LEU A 52 21.40 7.53 -22.03
CA LEU A 52 20.69 8.26 -20.98
C LEU A 52 19.76 9.33 -21.55
N ASP A 53 20.19 10.04 -22.59
CA ASP A 53 19.38 11.05 -23.27
C ASP A 53 18.17 10.40 -23.95
N ASP A 54 18.34 9.23 -24.57
CA ASP A 54 17.26 8.44 -25.17
C ASP A 54 16.29 7.92 -24.09
N LEU A 55 16.81 7.36 -22.99
CA LEU A 55 15.99 6.91 -21.85
C LEU A 55 15.20 8.07 -21.21
N ALA A 56 15.78 9.27 -21.19
CA ALA A 56 15.10 10.47 -20.71
C ALA A 56 14.02 10.94 -21.69
N ARG A 57 14.24 10.83 -23.00
CA ARG A 57 13.27 11.18 -24.05
C ARG A 57 12.10 10.21 -24.13
N ASP A 58 12.35 8.92 -23.90
CA ASP A 58 11.33 7.87 -23.91
C ASP A 58 10.27 8.07 -22.83
N GLY A 59 10.46 9.02 -21.90
CA GLY A 59 9.46 9.39 -20.91
C GLY A 59 9.24 8.33 -19.83
N PHE A 60 9.84 7.14 -19.95
CA PHE A 60 9.70 6.03 -19.01
C PHE A 60 9.97 6.45 -17.57
N ILE A 61 11.03 7.24 -17.32
CA ILE A 61 11.34 7.74 -15.97
C ILE A 61 10.23 8.67 -15.45
N HIS A 62 9.63 9.47 -16.31
CA HIS A 62 8.54 10.37 -15.97
C HIS A 62 7.25 9.57 -15.68
N GLU A 63 6.87 8.65 -16.56
CA GLU A 63 5.71 7.77 -16.38
C GLU A 63 5.83 6.91 -15.11
N TYR A 64 7.01 6.36 -14.86
CA TYR A 64 7.30 5.59 -13.65
C TYR A 64 7.13 6.43 -12.38
N ARG A 65 7.61 7.69 -12.38
CA ARG A 65 7.41 8.61 -11.26
C ARG A 65 5.93 8.95 -11.05
N LEU A 66 5.18 9.17 -12.13
CA LEU A 66 3.74 9.42 -12.05
C LEU A 66 2.98 8.21 -11.49
N ALA A 67 3.34 7.00 -11.92
CA ALA A 67 2.75 5.77 -11.41
C ALA A 67 3.03 5.60 -9.91
N LEU A 68 4.27 5.85 -9.47
CA LEU A 68 4.62 5.83 -8.05
C LEU A 68 3.83 6.85 -7.22
N ALA A 69 3.63 8.06 -7.74
CA ALA A 69 2.83 9.08 -7.06
C ALA A 69 1.37 8.60 -6.88
N LYS A 70 0.76 8.07 -7.94
CA LYS A 70 -0.61 7.53 -7.87
C LYS A 70 -0.75 6.38 -6.87
N ILE A 71 0.24 5.47 -6.82
CA ILE A 71 0.24 4.37 -5.85
C ILE A 71 0.27 4.92 -4.43
N ARG A 72 1.11 5.93 -4.17
CA ARG A 72 1.22 6.55 -2.85
C ARG A 72 -0.08 7.26 -2.43
N ASP A 73 -0.73 7.93 -3.37
CA ASP A 73 -2.01 8.60 -3.10
C ASP A 73 -3.11 7.58 -2.79
N HIS A 74 -3.19 6.47 -3.54
CA HIS A 74 -4.12 5.38 -3.24
C HIS A 74 -3.84 4.67 -1.92
N GLU A 75 -2.56 4.51 -1.55
CA GLU A 75 -2.18 3.96 -0.24
C GLU A 75 -2.71 4.83 0.90
N PHE A 76 -2.61 6.16 0.77
CA PHE A 76 -3.14 7.10 1.74
C PHE A 76 -4.67 7.04 1.85
N GLU A 77 -5.38 6.96 0.72
CA GLU A 77 -6.84 6.79 0.71
C GLU A 77 -7.28 5.49 1.38
N LEU A 78 -6.58 4.38 1.11
CA LEU A 78 -6.86 3.08 1.74
C LEU A 78 -6.64 3.12 3.26
N GLN A 79 -5.56 3.75 3.73
CA GLN A 79 -5.31 3.91 5.16
C GLN A 79 -6.43 4.72 5.84
N LYS A 80 -6.91 5.79 5.18
CA LYS A 80 -8.04 6.59 5.69
C LYS A 80 -9.31 5.75 5.79
N LEU A 81 -9.66 4.99 4.74
CA LEU A 81 -10.83 4.12 4.74
C LEU A 81 -10.74 3.02 5.82
N LEU A 82 -9.55 2.48 6.06
CA LEU A 82 -9.33 1.49 7.12
C LEU A 82 -9.53 2.10 8.51
N ALA A 83 -9.07 3.33 8.74
CA ALA A 83 -9.32 4.04 9.98
C ALA A 83 -10.83 4.32 10.19
N GLU A 84 -11.54 4.72 9.15
CA GLU A 84 -13.00 4.91 9.18
C GLU A 84 -13.73 3.59 9.47
N ALA A 85 -13.35 2.50 8.81
CA ALA A 85 -13.92 1.18 9.02
C ALA A 85 -13.73 0.68 10.47
N ASN A 86 -12.55 0.89 11.04
CA ASN A 86 -12.28 0.57 12.45
C ASN A 86 -13.15 1.40 13.40
N GLY A 87 -13.33 2.69 13.11
CA GLY A 87 -14.23 3.55 13.88
C GLY A 87 -15.69 3.10 13.81
N VAL A 88 -16.15 2.61 12.65
CA VAL A 88 -17.49 2.03 12.51
C VAL A 88 -17.60 0.71 13.28
N ALA A 89 -16.60 -0.16 13.23
CA ALA A 89 -16.59 -1.42 13.97
C ALA A 89 -16.74 -1.19 15.49
N GLN A 90 -15.99 -0.23 16.05
CA GLN A 90 -16.11 0.16 17.46
C GLN A 90 -17.52 0.67 17.80
N LYS A 91 -18.13 1.49 16.93
CA LYS A 91 -19.51 1.97 17.13
C LYS A 91 -20.50 0.81 17.14
N VAL A 92 -20.32 -0.19 16.27
CA VAL A 92 -21.17 -1.39 16.23
C VAL A 92 -21.05 -2.20 17.52
N GLU A 93 -19.84 -2.33 18.06
CA GLU A 93 -19.63 -3.00 19.36
C GLU A 93 -20.35 -2.27 20.51
N ILE A 94 -20.23 -0.94 20.57
CA ILE A 94 -20.95 -0.13 21.56
C ILE A 94 -22.47 -0.30 21.42
N LEU A 95 -23.00 -0.27 20.19
CA LEU A 95 -24.43 -0.48 19.95
C LEU A 95 -24.90 -1.88 20.37
N ARG A 96 -24.09 -2.92 20.15
CA ARG A 96 -24.39 -4.28 20.64
C ARG A 96 -24.43 -4.34 22.17
N ALA A 97 -23.49 -3.69 22.85
CA ALA A 97 -23.46 -3.64 24.31
C ALA A 97 -24.67 -2.86 24.86
N LEU A 98 -25.06 -1.76 24.22
CA LEU A 98 -26.27 -1.01 24.57
C LEU A 98 -27.55 -1.85 24.40
N ASP A 99 -27.68 -2.58 23.29
CA ASP A 99 -28.82 -3.48 23.05
C ASP A 99 -28.92 -4.58 24.13
N GLN A 100 -27.79 -5.17 24.51
CA GLN A 100 -27.74 -6.14 25.62
C GLN A 100 -28.19 -5.53 26.95
N ASN A 101 -27.73 -4.32 27.27
CA ASN A 101 -28.14 -3.63 28.48
C ASN A 101 -29.64 -3.30 28.48
N VAL A 102 -30.19 -2.85 27.35
CA VAL A 102 -31.63 -2.58 27.22
C VAL A 102 -32.44 -3.86 27.46
N LYS A 103 -32.02 -5.00 26.89
CA LYS A 103 -32.67 -6.30 27.15
C LYS A 103 -32.66 -6.67 28.64
N LEU A 104 -31.50 -6.53 29.30
CA LEU A 104 -31.37 -6.80 30.73
C LEU A 104 -32.28 -5.89 31.58
N TYR A 105 -32.35 -4.60 31.27
CA TYR A 105 -33.24 -3.67 31.98
C TYR A 105 -34.72 -4.02 31.78
N LEU A 106 -35.12 -4.45 30.58
CA LEU A 106 -36.49 -4.89 30.31
C LEU A 106 -36.84 -6.19 31.07
N GLU A 107 -35.90 -7.12 31.18
CA GLU A 107 -36.04 -8.33 32.00
C GLU A 107 -36.23 -7.98 33.48
N LEU A 108 -35.33 -7.16 34.03
CA LEU A 108 -35.41 -6.67 35.41
C LEU A 108 -36.73 -5.94 35.69
N LEU A 109 -37.15 -5.04 34.80
CA LEU A 109 -38.45 -4.37 34.92
C LEU A 109 -39.60 -5.38 34.87
N GLY A 110 -39.52 -6.39 34.01
CA GLY A 110 -40.50 -7.48 33.93
C GLY A 110 -40.59 -8.33 35.19
N GLU A 111 -39.49 -8.46 35.94
CA GLU A 111 -39.37 -9.19 37.20
C GLU A 111 -39.71 -8.35 38.43
N THR A 112 -39.83 -7.03 38.30
CA THR A 112 -40.23 -6.20 39.45
C THR A 112 -41.62 -6.62 39.99
N PRO A 113 -41.80 -6.71 41.32
CA PRO A 113 -43.07 -7.13 41.92
C PRO A 113 -44.27 -6.31 41.44
N THR A 114 -44.06 -5.02 41.18
CA THR A 114 -45.08 -4.08 40.70
C THR A 114 -45.51 -4.37 39.26
N VAL A 115 -44.57 -4.63 38.35
CA VAL A 115 -44.87 -4.98 36.95
C VAL A 115 -45.42 -6.39 36.85
N TYR A 116 -44.96 -7.32 37.69
CA TYR A 116 -45.53 -8.67 37.78
C TYR A 116 -46.99 -8.64 38.25
N ALA A 117 -47.28 -7.87 39.30
CA ALA A 117 -48.65 -7.67 39.80
C ALA A 117 -49.54 -7.01 38.73
N TYR A 118 -49.02 -6.01 38.01
CA TYR A 118 -49.72 -5.37 36.90
C TYR A 118 -49.99 -6.34 35.75
N LYS A 119 -48.99 -7.09 35.27
CA LYS A 119 -49.14 -8.12 34.22
C LYS A 119 -50.15 -9.20 34.62
N ARG A 120 -50.18 -9.59 35.90
CA ARG A 120 -51.16 -10.55 36.45
C ARG A 120 -52.57 -9.97 36.48
N ALA A 121 -52.72 -8.72 36.89
CA ALA A 121 -54.01 -8.02 36.88
C ALA A 121 -54.55 -7.85 35.44
N LEU A 122 -53.66 -7.54 34.48
CA LEU A 122 -54.01 -7.40 33.06
C LEU A 122 -54.47 -8.72 32.44
N ARG A 123 -53.78 -9.84 32.73
CA ARG A 123 -54.19 -11.19 32.32
C ARG A 123 -55.58 -11.54 32.85
N LYS A 124 -55.83 -11.30 34.14
CA LYS A 124 -57.16 -11.53 34.75
C LYS A 124 -58.26 -10.69 34.10
N LEU A 125 -57.97 -9.45 33.72
CA LEU A 125 -58.91 -8.57 33.01
C LEU A 125 -59.20 -9.06 31.58
N GLN A 126 -58.20 -9.62 30.90
CA GLN A 126 -58.36 -10.20 29.56
C GLN A 126 -59.13 -11.52 29.60
N GLU A 127 -58.83 -12.39 30.57
CA GLU A 127 -59.54 -13.65 30.81
C GLU A 127 -60.99 -13.41 31.27
N GLY A 128 -61.22 -12.41 32.13
CA GLY A 128 -62.56 -12.02 32.58
C GLY A 128 -63.46 -11.42 31.49
N LYS A 129 -62.89 -10.86 30.42
CA LYS A 129 -63.64 -10.43 29.23
C LYS A 129 -64.01 -11.58 28.29
N GLY A 130 -63.37 -12.75 28.42
CA GLY A 130 -63.69 -13.95 27.64
C GLY A 130 -64.80 -14.82 28.25
N ASN A 131 -65.20 -14.55 29.50
CA ASN A 131 -66.13 -15.40 30.27
C ASN A 131 -67.52 -14.77 30.50
N VAL A 132 -67.94 -13.83 29.66
CA VAL A 132 -69.35 -13.39 29.65
C VAL A 132 -70.15 -14.37 28.79
N GLN A 133 -70.60 -15.47 29.39
CA GLN A 133 -71.69 -16.28 28.82
C GLN A 133 -72.98 -15.48 28.99
N PRO A 134 -73.68 -15.11 27.90
CA PRO A 134 -75.01 -14.52 28.03
C PRO A 134 -75.96 -15.60 28.56
N ALA A 135 -76.77 -15.21 29.55
CA ALA A 135 -77.85 -16.00 30.13
C ALA A 135 -78.94 -16.35 29.11
#